data_AF-A0A4R0HMX5-F1
#
_entry.id   AF-A0A4R0HMX5-F1
#
_cell.length_a   1.000
_cell.length_b   1.000
_cell.length_c   1.000
_cell.angle_alpha   90.00
_cell.angle_beta   90.00
_cell.angle_gamma   90.00
#
_symmetry.space_group_name_H-M   'P 1'
#
loop_
_entity.id
_entity.type
_entity.pdbx_description
1 polymer ?
#
loop_
_entity_poly.entity_id
_entity_poly.type
_entity_poly.pdbx_seq_one_letter_code
_entity_poly.pdbx_strand_id
1 'polypeptide(L)'
;MAVRAEIVAEDGSGWLRLGGGLSDEQVGRLVELWVGEAASPRESVERLLAGDRSVFSGVRLTDAGARVDPGCCLLLEDWRSWVGVESGGWPDVGHDGPWLERDALGLTIWPRGAEDWRSEPVREGLPVRVLYGEVPELRRSLQTDLLGLLDSLRRWANTHCPDRAGALVAHADHVFAISAPV
;
A
#
# COMPACT_ATOMS: atom_id res chain seq x y z
N MET A 1 -14.32 7.65 -16.27
CA MET A 1 -12.95 7.88 -15.75
C MET A 1 -12.32 6.51 -15.57
N ALA A 2 -11.00 6.40 -15.61
CA ALA A 2 -10.33 5.13 -15.32
C ALA A 2 -10.17 4.97 -13.81
N VAL A 3 -10.18 3.72 -13.33
CA VAL A 3 -9.89 3.41 -11.92
C VAL A 3 -8.49 3.91 -11.57
N ARG A 4 -8.35 4.53 -10.41
CA ARG A 4 -7.07 4.91 -9.83
C ARG A 4 -6.81 4.09 -8.57
N ALA A 5 -5.58 3.60 -8.43
CA ALA A 5 -5.08 2.92 -7.24
C ALA A 5 -3.94 3.71 -6.60
N GLU A 6 -3.85 3.68 -5.27
CA GLU A 6 -2.74 4.25 -4.50
C GLU A 6 -2.48 3.43 -3.24
N ILE A 7 -1.22 3.37 -2.79
CA ILE A 7 -0.87 2.73 -1.52
C ILE A 7 -1.09 3.73 -0.38
N VAL A 8 -1.75 3.27 0.69
CA VAL A 8 -2.05 4.09 1.87
C VAL A 8 -1.72 3.34 3.15
N ALA A 9 -1.13 4.02 4.12
CA ALA A 9 -0.93 3.54 5.49
C ALA A 9 -1.79 4.35 6.45
N GLU A 10 -2.34 3.72 7.49
CA GLU A 10 -3.08 4.41 8.54
C GLU A 10 -2.10 4.92 9.61
N ASP A 11 -2.14 6.23 9.91
CA ASP A 11 -1.20 6.87 10.85
C ASP A 11 -1.87 7.31 12.18
N GLY A 12 -3.09 6.82 12.43
CA GLY A 12 -3.92 7.22 13.58
C GLY A 12 -4.59 8.59 13.45
N SER A 13 -4.09 9.47 12.57
CA SER A 13 -4.74 10.74 12.21
C SER A 13 -5.54 10.65 10.90
N GLY A 14 -5.32 9.58 10.14
CA GLY A 14 -6.01 9.24 8.91
C GLY A 14 -5.11 8.41 8.01
N TRP A 15 -5.24 8.64 6.70
CA TRP A 15 -4.50 7.90 5.70
C TRP A 15 -3.34 8.71 5.14
N LEU A 16 -2.14 8.17 5.29
CA LEU A 16 -0.94 8.64 4.61
C LEU A 16 -0.81 7.93 3.26
N ARG A 17 -0.95 8.67 2.16
CA ARG A 17 -0.66 8.15 0.82
C ARG A 17 0.85 7.96 0.67
N LEU A 18 1.29 6.76 0.32
CA LEU A 18 2.69 6.40 0.12
C LEU A 18 3.08 6.60 -1.35
N GLY A 19 4.10 7.43 -1.62
CA GLY A 19 4.60 7.66 -2.97
C GLY A 19 5.72 8.71 -3.10
N GLY A 20 5.97 9.22 -4.31
CA GLY A 20 7.04 10.19 -4.59
C GLY A 20 6.87 11.59 -4.01
N GLY A 21 5.67 11.93 -3.55
CA GLY A 21 5.29 13.28 -3.12
C GLY A 21 5.32 13.52 -1.61
N LEU A 22 5.88 12.61 -0.80
CA LEU A 22 5.91 12.79 0.65
C LEU A 22 6.84 13.95 1.04
N SER A 23 6.37 14.79 1.96
CA SER A 23 7.20 15.77 2.66
C SER A 23 8.14 15.09 3.66
N ASP A 24 9.15 15.81 4.13
CA ASP A 24 10.09 15.30 5.15
C ASP A 24 9.36 14.85 6.43
N GLU A 25 8.35 15.61 6.86
CA GLU A 25 7.49 15.26 8.00
C GLU A 25 6.68 13.98 7.75
N GLN A 26 6.12 13.83 6.55
CA GLN A 26 5.37 12.63 6.16
C GLN A 26 6.26 11.38 6.09
N VAL A 27 7.49 11.52 5.60
CA VAL A 27 8.46 10.42 5.63
C VAL A 27 8.85 10.08 7.07
N GLY A 28 9.05 11.08 7.94
CA GLY A 28 9.28 10.86 9.36
C GLY A 28 8.17 10.04 10.03
N ARG A 29 6.90 10.39 9.75
CA ARG A 29 5.74 9.61 10.22
C ARG A 29 5.73 8.18 9.68
N LEU A 30 6.00 7.99 8.40
CA LEU A 30 6.10 6.64 7.83
C LEU A 30 7.19 5.81 8.53
N VAL A 31 8.36 6.39 8.77
CA VAL A 31 9.48 5.72 9.46
C VAL A 31 9.09 5.36 10.90
N GLU A 32 8.36 6.24 11.61
CA GLU A 32 7.83 5.94 12.94
C GLU A 32 6.82 4.79 12.92
N LEU A 33 5.87 4.79 11.98
CA LEU A 33 4.92 3.68 11.79
C LEU A 33 5.63 2.36 11.50
N TRP A 34 6.68 2.40 10.68
CA TRP A 34 7.44 1.23 10.29
C TRP A 34 8.27 0.66 11.45
N VAL A 35 8.83 1.52 12.31
CA VAL A 35 9.53 1.09 13.53
C VAL A 35 8.53 0.62 14.60
N GLY A 36 7.35 1.23 14.66
CA GLY A 36 6.29 0.95 15.62
C GLY A 36 6.38 1.77 16.92
N GLU A 37 7.34 2.70 17.02
CA GLU A 37 7.50 3.60 18.16
C GLU A 37 8.32 4.85 17.78
N ALA A 38 8.08 5.94 18.52
CA ALA A 38 8.78 7.19 18.33
C ALA A 38 10.26 7.07 18.75
N ALA A 39 11.17 7.44 17.84
CA ALA A 39 12.60 7.52 18.09
C ALA A 39 13.25 8.61 17.23
N SER A 40 14.51 8.95 17.52
CA SER A 40 15.26 9.87 16.66
C SER A 40 15.43 9.28 15.24
N PRO A 41 15.52 10.09 14.18
CA PRO A 41 15.68 9.57 12.80
C PRO A 41 16.80 8.54 12.65
N ARG A 42 17.97 8.77 13.26
CA ARG A 42 19.10 7.84 13.19
C ARG A 42 18.81 6.53 13.89
N GLU A 43 18.22 6.58 15.08
CA GLU A 43 17.85 5.39 15.85
C GLU A 43 16.78 4.57 15.12
N SER A 44 15.77 5.23 14.55
CA SER A 44 14.76 4.57 13.72
C SER A 44 15.39 3.82 12.55
N VAL A 45 16.31 4.46 11.82
CA VAL A 45 16.99 3.81 10.69
C VAL A 45 17.85 2.62 11.13
N GLU A 46 18.61 2.73 12.22
CA GLU A 46 19.40 1.60 12.74
C GLU A 46 18.49 0.42 13.15
N ARG A 47 17.32 0.71 13.74
CA ARG A 47 16.34 -0.31 14.14
C ARG A 47 15.64 -0.99 12.97
N LEU A 48 15.41 -0.26 11.87
CA LEU A 48 14.89 -0.84 10.63
C LEU A 48 15.96 -1.73 10.00
N LEU A 49 17.19 -1.24 9.87
CA LEU A 49 18.28 -2.02 9.28
C LEU A 49 18.65 -3.27 10.09
N ALA A 50 18.28 -3.34 11.37
CA ALA A 50 18.50 -4.49 12.23
C ALA A 50 17.48 -5.63 12.06
N GLY A 51 16.39 -5.45 11.32
CA GLY A 51 15.43 -6.52 11.08
C GLY A 51 14.35 -6.20 10.05
N ASP A 52 13.76 -7.23 9.45
CA ASP A 52 12.81 -7.11 8.35
C ASP A 52 11.38 -6.90 8.86
N ARG A 53 11.14 -5.77 9.52
CA ARG A 53 9.77 -5.34 9.84
C ARG A 53 9.12 -4.75 8.59
N SER A 54 7.80 -4.83 8.47
CA SER A 54 7.03 -4.09 7.46
C SER A 54 6.11 -3.06 8.11
N VAL A 55 5.39 -2.31 7.30
CA VAL A 55 4.39 -1.32 7.73
C VAL A 55 3.00 -1.75 7.28
N PHE A 56 2.02 -1.60 8.17
CA PHE A 56 0.62 -1.83 7.81
C PHE A 56 0.16 -0.79 6.77
N SER A 57 -0.33 -1.27 5.64
CA SER A 57 -0.81 -0.43 4.54
C SER A 57 -1.60 -1.26 3.54
N GLY A 58 -2.20 -0.64 2.53
CA GLY A 58 -2.88 -1.39 1.47
C GLY A 58 -3.25 -0.54 0.27
N VAL A 59 -3.84 -1.19 -0.73
CA VAL A 59 -4.27 -0.53 -1.97
C VAL A 59 -5.65 0.11 -1.78
N ARG A 60 -5.70 1.43 -1.86
CA ARG A 60 -6.95 2.19 -2.01
C ARG A 60 -7.32 2.30 -3.48
N LEU A 61 -8.60 2.10 -3.78
CA LEU A 61 -9.16 2.25 -5.12
C LEU A 61 -10.14 3.42 -5.17
N THR A 62 -10.13 4.16 -6.27
CA THR A 62 -11.09 5.24 -6.54
C THR A 62 -11.55 5.20 -7.98
N ASP A 63 -12.86 5.38 -8.21
CA ASP A 63 -13.43 5.54 -9.55
C ASP A 63 -14.73 6.34 -9.49
N ALA A 64 -14.86 7.36 -10.34
CA ALA A 64 -16.10 8.13 -10.53
C ALA A 64 -16.87 8.53 -9.23
N GLY A 65 -16.15 8.86 -8.16
CA GLY A 65 -16.71 9.20 -6.85
C GLY A 65 -16.86 8.04 -5.87
N ALA A 66 -16.69 6.80 -6.32
CA ALA A 66 -16.51 5.62 -5.48
C ALA A 66 -15.10 5.60 -4.89
N ARG A 67 -14.99 5.09 -3.66
CA ARG A 67 -13.73 4.89 -2.95
C ARG A 67 -13.82 3.62 -2.11
N VAL A 68 -12.81 2.78 -2.24
CA VAL A 68 -12.61 1.58 -1.42
C VAL A 68 -11.29 1.74 -0.70
N ASP A 69 -11.34 1.77 0.62
CA ASP A 69 -10.16 1.77 1.50
C ASP A 69 -9.73 0.31 1.77
N PRO A 70 -8.43 0.05 1.95
CA PRO A 70 -7.98 -1.28 2.35
C PRO A 70 -8.54 -1.66 3.73
N GLY A 71 -8.79 -2.95 3.92
CA GLY A 71 -9.09 -3.54 5.23
C GLY A 71 -7.86 -3.67 6.12
N CYS A 72 -8.00 -4.42 7.21
CA CYS A 72 -6.93 -4.64 8.18
C CYS A 72 -5.90 -5.69 7.72
N CYS A 73 -4.78 -5.76 8.45
CA CYS A 73 -3.76 -6.82 8.36
C CYS A 73 -3.11 -7.00 7.00
N LEU A 74 -3.11 -5.94 6.20
CA LEU A 74 -2.27 -5.84 5.02
C LEU A 74 -0.94 -5.20 5.39
N LEU A 75 0.14 -5.83 4.97
CA LEU A 75 1.48 -5.26 4.95
C LEU A 75 1.72 -4.58 3.60
N LEU A 76 2.72 -3.71 3.54
CA LEU A 76 2.98 -2.94 2.34
C LEU A 76 3.22 -3.84 1.13
N GLU A 77 4.07 -4.85 1.26
CA GLU A 77 4.40 -5.85 0.23
C GLU A 77 3.18 -6.59 -0.35
N ASP A 78 2.04 -6.63 0.35
CA ASP A 78 0.81 -7.27 -0.13
C ASP A 78 0.19 -6.53 -1.32
N TRP A 79 0.68 -5.33 -1.67
CA TRP A 79 0.40 -4.70 -2.97
C TRP A 79 0.68 -5.64 -4.15
N ARG A 80 1.61 -6.59 -3.98
CA ARG A 80 1.96 -7.59 -5.00
C ARG A 80 0.89 -8.64 -5.23
N SER A 81 -0.08 -8.80 -4.31
CA SER A 81 -1.22 -9.71 -4.50
C SER A 81 -2.06 -9.38 -5.75
N TRP A 82 -1.92 -8.16 -6.27
CA TRP A 82 -2.53 -7.74 -7.52
C TRP A 82 -1.93 -8.44 -8.76
N VAL A 83 -0.73 -9.00 -8.67
CA VAL A 83 -0.09 -9.76 -9.77
C VAL A 83 -0.88 -11.03 -10.04
N GLY A 84 -1.25 -11.24 -11.31
CA GLY A 84 -1.96 -12.46 -11.75
C GLY A 84 -3.49 -12.39 -11.56
N VAL A 85 -4.03 -11.27 -11.09
CA VAL A 85 -5.48 -11.05 -10.99
C VAL A 85 -6.14 -11.12 -12.36
N GLU A 86 -5.51 -10.59 -13.40
CA GLU A 86 -5.94 -10.71 -14.79
C GLU A 86 -6.01 -12.16 -15.30
N SER A 87 -5.32 -13.08 -14.61
CA SER A 87 -5.27 -14.52 -14.91
C SER A 87 -6.09 -15.36 -13.92
N GLY A 88 -6.96 -14.73 -13.11
CA GLY A 88 -7.88 -15.41 -12.20
C GLY A 88 -7.42 -15.48 -10.74
N GLY A 89 -6.30 -14.84 -10.39
CA GLY A 89 -5.90 -14.60 -9.01
C GLY A 89 -6.85 -13.64 -8.28
N TRP A 90 -6.74 -13.60 -6.95
CA TRP A 90 -7.46 -12.64 -6.11
C TRP A 90 -6.46 -11.68 -5.47
N PRO A 91 -6.70 -10.36 -5.55
CA PRO A 91 -5.90 -9.43 -4.76
C PRO A 91 -6.31 -9.56 -3.29
N ASP A 92 -5.36 -9.33 -2.40
CA ASP A 92 -5.65 -9.17 -0.99
C ASP A 92 -6.12 -7.73 -0.75
N VAL A 93 -7.27 -7.61 -0.08
CA VAL A 93 -7.89 -6.32 0.26
C VAL A 93 -8.03 -6.15 1.77
N GLY A 94 -7.49 -7.07 2.56
CA GLY A 94 -7.53 -7.07 4.03
C GLY A 94 -8.82 -7.65 4.60
N HIS A 95 -8.80 -7.95 5.91
CA HIS A 95 -9.97 -8.44 6.63
C HIS A 95 -10.86 -7.30 7.15
N ASP A 96 -12.07 -7.66 7.59
CA ASP A 96 -13.07 -6.74 8.17
C ASP A 96 -13.25 -5.45 7.36
N GLY A 97 -13.33 -5.60 6.03
CA GLY A 97 -13.18 -4.50 5.08
C GLY A 97 -13.85 -4.79 3.74
N PRO A 98 -13.15 -4.53 2.61
CA PRO A 98 -13.74 -4.67 1.30
C PRO A 98 -14.16 -6.10 0.96
N TRP A 99 -15.20 -6.23 0.17
CA TRP A 99 -15.64 -7.53 -0.36
C TRP A 99 -15.47 -7.59 -1.87
N LEU A 100 -14.99 -8.74 -2.37
CA LEU A 100 -14.76 -8.92 -3.78
C LEU A 100 -15.80 -9.83 -4.41
N GLU A 101 -16.27 -9.42 -5.58
CA GLU A 101 -17.02 -10.24 -6.51
C GLU A 101 -16.31 -10.24 -7.85
N ARG A 102 -16.43 -11.35 -8.59
CA ARG A 102 -15.82 -11.47 -9.91
C ARG A 102 -16.78 -12.01 -10.94
N ASP A 103 -16.56 -11.59 -12.17
CA ASP A 103 -17.18 -12.18 -13.35
C ASP A 103 -16.12 -12.38 -14.46
N ALA A 104 -16.57 -12.57 -15.69
CA ALA A 104 -15.69 -12.80 -16.85
C ALA A 104 -14.86 -11.57 -17.26
N LEU A 105 -15.25 -10.36 -16.86
CA LEU A 105 -14.64 -9.11 -17.32
C LEU A 105 -13.77 -8.43 -16.26
N GLY A 106 -14.01 -8.69 -14.98
CA GLY A 106 -13.25 -8.05 -13.92
C GLY A 106 -13.76 -8.28 -12.50
N LEU A 107 -13.19 -7.51 -11.59
CA LEU A 107 -13.51 -7.50 -10.17
C LEU A 107 -14.41 -6.32 -9.82
N THR A 108 -15.42 -6.59 -9.01
CA THR A 108 -16.20 -5.57 -8.30
C THR A 108 -15.76 -5.61 -6.85
N ILE A 109 -15.22 -4.50 -6.35
CA ILE A 109 -14.79 -4.36 -4.95
C ILE A 109 -15.77 -3.44 -4.23
N TRP A 110 -16.48 -4.00 -3.28
CA TRP A 110 -17.42 -3.30 -2.41
C TRP A 110 -16.66 -2.71 -1.21
N PRO A 111 -16.90 -1.44 -0.80
CA PRO A 111 -16.17 -0.81 0.30
C PRO A 111 -16.32 -1.51 1.65
N ARG A 112 -17.46 -2.17 1.87
CA ARG A 112 -17.77 -2.90 3.10
C ARG A 112 -18.49 -4.19 2.74
N GLY A 113 -17.90 -5.32 3.11
CA GLY A 113 -18.61 -6.57 2.88
C GLY A 113 -18.11 -7.84 3.55
N ALA A 114 -16.87 -7.88 4.03
CA ALA A 114 -16.40 -8.97 4.88
C ALA A 114 -16.52 -8.51 6.34
N GLU A 115 -17.46 -9.08 7.09
CA GLU A 115 -17.38 -9.12 8.55
C GLU A 115 -17.19 -10.61 8.87
N ASP A 116 -16.08 -10.99 9.51
CA ASP A 116 -15.71 -12.41 9.72
C ASP A 116 -16.79 -13.23 10.47
N TRP A 117 -17.71 -12.54 11.14
CA TRP A 117 -18.80 -13.10 11.92
C TRP A 117 -20.13 -13.23 11.16
N ARG A 118 -20.22 -12.77 9.90
CA ARG A 118 -21.44 -12.91 9.08
C ARG A 118 -21.34 -14.01 8.05
N SER A 119 -22.44 -14.75 7.90
CA SER A 119 -22.59 -15.82 6.92
C SER A 119 -22.91 -15.33 5.49
N GLU A 120 -23.35 -14.08 5.33
CA GLU A 120 -23.59 -13.47 4.02
C GLU A 120 -22.79 -12.17 3.86
N PRO A 121 -22.19 -11.92 2.69
CA PRO A 121 -21.41 -10.71 2.45
C PRO A 121 -22.32 -9.49 2.37
N VAL A 122 -21.88 -8.40 3.01
CA VAL A 122 -22.55 -7.10 2.91
C VAL A 122 -22.10 -6.43 1.60
N ARG A 123 -23.02 -5.75 0.90
CA ARG A 123 -22.72 -4.96 -0.31
C ARG A 123 -23.09 -3.51 -0.06
N GLU A 124 -22.38 -2.88 0.87
CA GLU A 124 -22.67 -1.51 1.29
C GLU A 124 -21.70 -0.52 0.63
N GLY A 125 -22.23 0.63 0.20
CA GLY A 125 -21.47 1.69 -0.45
C GLY A 125 -21.40 1.57 -1.97
N LEU A 126 -20.73 2.53 -2.60
CA LEU A 126 -20.54 2.55 -4.04
C LEU A 126 -19.29 1.71 -4.38
N PRO A 127 -19.43 0.60 -5.14
CA PRO A 127 -18.30 -0.26 -5.46
C PRO A 127 -17.38 0.39 -6.49
N VAL A 128 -16.11 -0.04 -6.49
CA VAL A 128 -15.17 0.20 -7.58
C VAL A 128 -15.09 -1.06 -8.43
N ARG A 129 -15.17 -0.90 -9.75
CA ARG A 129 -15.02 -2.00 -10.70
C ARG A 129 -13.69 -1.90 -11.42
N VAL A 130 -12.85 -2.93 -11.30
CA VAL A 130 -11.56 -3.05 -11.99
C VAL A 130 -11.69 -4.10 -13.09
N LEU A 131 -11.53 -3.69 -14.35
CA LEU A 131 -11.50 -4.65 -15.46
C LEU A 131 -10.16 -5.37 -15.49
N TYR A 132 -10.15 -6.66 -15.87
CA TYR A 132 -8.89 -7.43 -15.94
C TYR A 132 -7.88 -6.80 -16.91
N GLY A 133 -8.36 -6.15 -17.98
CA GLY A 133 -7.50 -5.41 -18.91
C GLY A 133 -6.84 -4.16 -18.32
N GLU A 134 -7.35 -3.63 -17.20
CA GLU A 134 -6.81 -2.45 -16.51
C GLU A 134 -5.77 -2.82 -15.45
N VAL A 135 -5.80 -4.06 -14.95
CA VAL A 135 -4.91 -4.53 -13.86
C VAL A 135 -3.43 -4.30 -14.18
N PRO A 136 -2.89 -4.61 -15.39
CA PRO A 136 -1.47 -4.36 -15.67
C PRO A 136 -1.06 -2.88 -15.59
N GLU A 137 -1.95 -1.95 -15.95
CA GLU A 137 -1.68 -0.52 -15.82
C GLU A 137 -1.78 -0.08 -14.36
N LEU A 138 -2.81 -0.56 -13.64
CA LEU A 138 -2.98 -0.31 -12.21
C LEU A 138 -1.72 -0.73 -11.43
N ARG A 139 -1.20 -1.93 -11.69
CA ARG A 139 0.04 -2.44 -11.07
C ARG A 139 1.26 -1.58 -11.39
N ARG A 140 1.43 -1.18 -12.66
CA ARG A 140 2.53 -0.29 -13.06
C ARG A 140 2.43 1.07 -12.38
N SER A 141 1.24 1.61 -12.21
CA SER A 141 1.02 2.85 -11.47
C SER A 141 1.39 2.71 -9.99
N LEU A 142 0.96 1.62 -9.32
CA LEU A 142 1.33 1.34 -7.93
C LEU A 142 2.85 1.22 -7.76
N GLN A 143 3.50 0.44 -8.63
CA GLN A 143 4.95 0.30 -8.60
C GLN A 143 5.67 1.64 -8.84
N THR A 144 5.15 2.47 -9.74
CA THR A 144 5.70 3.81 -10.00
C THR A 144 5.60 4.71 -8.76
N ASP A 145 4.46 4.71 -8.08
CA ASP A 145 4.28 5.45 -6.82
C ASP A 145 5.27 4.94 -5.76
N LEU A 146 5.43 3.62 -5.60
CA LEU A 146 6.37 3.00 -4.65
C LEU A 146 7.84 3.26 -4.98
N LEU A 147 8.23 3.29 -6.25
CA LEU A 147 9.57 3.75 -6.65
C LEU A 147 9.78 5.21 -6.26
N GLY A 148 8.77 6.06 -6.43
CA GLY A 148 8.78 7.41 -5.90
C GLY A 148 8.94 7.46 -4.37
N LEU A 149 8.31 6.53 -3.63
CA LEU A 149 8.48 6.43 -2.18
C LEU A 149 9.95 6.20 -1.80
N LEU A 150 10.66 5.33 -2.54
CA LEU A 150 12.09 5.10 -2.32
C LEU A 150 12.91 6.39 -2.51
N ASP A 151 12.56 7.23 -3.49
CA ASP A 151 13.19 8.55 -3.67
C ASP A 151 12.89 9.50 -2.52
N SER A 152 11.65 9.51 -2.00
CA SER A 152 11.27 10.29 -0.81
C SER A 152 12.07 9.87 0.42
N LEU A 153 12.19 8.56 0.67
CA LEU A 153 13.01 7.99 1.75
C LEU A 153 14.47 8.38 1.60
N ARG A 154 15.02 8.33 0.37
CA ARG A 154 16.40 8.72 0.11
C ARG A 154 16.65 10.19 0.45
N ARG A 155 15.76 11.10 0.02
CA ARG A 155 15.88 12.53 0.31
C ARG A 155 15.85 12.81 1.81
N TRP A 156 14.89 12.22 2.51
CA TRP A 156 14.78 12.31 3.97
C TRP A 156 16.04 11.78 4.66
N ALA A 157 16.50 10.58 4.30
CA ALA A 157 17.66 9.98 4.92
C ALA A 157 18.96 10.74 4.64
N ASN A 158 19.11 11.35 3.46
CA ASN A 158 20.26 12.23 3.18
C ASN A 158 20.31 13.45 4.11
N THR A 159 19.16 13.95 4.56
CA THR A 159 19.07 15.06 5.51
C THR A 159 19.44 14.62 6.93
N HIS A 160 18.94 13.46 7.37
CA HIS A 160 18.97 13.07 8.79
C HIS A 160 20.06 12.04 9.14
N CYS A 161 20.45 11.18 8.20
CA CYS A 161 21.41 10.09 8.38
C CYS A 161 22.10 9.72 7.04
N PRO A 162 22.87 10.65 6.44
CA PRO A 162 23.41 10.49 5.08
C PRO A 162 24.29 9.25 4.90
N ASP A 163 24.98 8.81 5.94
CA ASP A 163 25.80 7.60 5.96
C ASP A 163 24.98 6.30 5.85
N ARG A 164 23.66 6.36 6.09
CA ARG A 164 22.73 5.23 6.04
C ARG A 164 21.70 5.32 4.92
N ALA A 165 21.61 6.44 4.20
CA ALA A 165 20.57 6.68 3.22
C ALA A 165 20.47 5.59 2.13
N GLY A 166 21.61 5.14 1.60
CA GLY A 166 21.64 4.04 0.62
C GLY A 166 21.15 2.71 1.20
N ALA A 167 21.55 2.39 2.43
CA ALA A 167 21.15 1.17 3.11
C ALA A 167 19.65 1.15 3.43
N LEU A 168 19.10 2.26 3.92
CA LEU A 168 17.66 2.39 4.18
C LEU A 168 16.83 2.15 2.92
N VAL A 169 17.23 2.74 1.79
CA VAL A 169 16.50 2.61 0.53
C VAL A 169 16.57 1.17 0.01
N ALA A 170 17.74 0.54 0.08
CA ALA A 170 17.88 -0.86 -0.32
C ALA A 170 17.07 -1.81 0.58
N HIS A 171 17.05 -1.54 1.88
CA HIS A 171 16.24 -2.30 2.84
C HIS A 171 14.73 -2.12 2.57
N ALA A 172 14.27 -0.89 2.33
CA ALA A 172 12.88 -0.62 1.96
C ALA A 172 12.47 -1.33 0.66
N ASP A 173 13.31 -1.27 -0.38
CA ASP A 173 13.05 -1.97 -1.64
C ASP A 173 12.94 -3.49 -1.43
N HIS A 174 13.78 -4.05 -0.56
CA HIS A 174 13.76 -5.46 -0.20
C HIS A 174 12.50 -5.87 0.56
N VAL A 175 12.23 -5.23 1.71
CA VAL A 175 11.09 -5.56 2.59
C VAL A 175 9.77 -5.39 1.85
N PHE A 176 9.61 -4.28 1.13
CA PHE A 176 8.38 -3.94 0.43
C PHE A 176 8.26 -4.55 -0.98
N ALA A 177 9.29 -5.29 -1.41
CA ALA A 177 9.38 -5.96 -2.70
C ALA A 177 9.01 -5.05 -3.89
N ILE A 178 9.57 -3.83 -3.91
CA ILE A 178 9.13 -2.75 -4.82
C ILE A 178 9.65 -2.95 -6.24
N SER A 179 10.98 -3.10 -6.41
CA SER A 179 11.62 -3.13 -7.72
C SER A 179 11.49 -4.46 -8.48
N ALA A 180 11.06 -5.53 -7.79
CA ALA A 180 10.85 -6.83 -8.42
C ALA A 180 9.75 -6.75 -9.50
N PRO A 181 9.91 -7.43 -10.66
CA PRO A 181 8.95 -7.36 -11.77
C PRO A 181 7.51 -7.64 -11.35
N VAL A 182 6.57 -6.95 -11.99
CA VAL A 182 5.13 -7.11 -11.80
C VAL A 182 4.44 -7.47 -13.10
#